data_AF-A0A5C6PFR3-F1
#
_entry.id   AF-A0A5C6PFR3-F1
#
_cell.length_a   1.000
_cell.length_b   1.000
_cell.length_c   1.000
_cell.angle_alpha   90.00
_cell.angle_beta   90.00
_cell.angle_gamma   90.00
#
_symmetry.space_group_name_H-M   'P 1'
#
loop_
_entity.id
_entity.type
_entity.pdbx_description
1 polymer ?
#
loop_
_entity_poly.entity_id
_entity_poly.type
_entity_poly.pdbx_seq_one_letter_code
_entity_poly.pdbx_strand_id
1 'polypeptide(L)'
;MRRFQVVVSTTVNVDGHVLAVSDNMFVHNNSKHGRRARRLDPSEGTPPYLENAATPCIKAISPSEGWTTGGATVIIIGDNFFDGLQVVFGTMLVWSELITPHAIRVQTPPRHIPGVVEVTLSYKSKQFCKGAPGRFVYTGELKPLSHTLSCFLALILLLPFSLSLDGACRPESTH
;
A
#
# COMPACT_ATOMS: atom_id res chain seq x y z
N MET A 1 -19.16 -17.85 36.03
CA MET A 1 -18.10 -16.90 36.46
C MET A 1 -18.20 -16.75 37.97
N ARG A 2 -17.11 -16.97 38.71
CA ARG A 2 -17.14 -16.94 40.19
C ARG A 2 -17.27 -15.50 40.67
N ARG A 3 -18.17 -15.27 41.62
CA ARG A 3 -18.37 -13.98 42.32
C ARG A 3 -18.17 -14.20 43.81
N PHE A 4 -17.81 -13.14 44.51
CA PHE A 4 -17.55 -13.16 45.94
C PHE A 4 -18.51 -12.20 46.64
N GLN A 5 -18.81 -12.48 47.89
CA GLN A 5 -19.52 -11.55 48.77
C GLN A 5 -18.68 -11.39 50.03
N VAL A 6 -18.75 -10.21 50.63
CA VAL A 6 -18.12 -9.93 51.93
C VAL A 6 -19.17 -10.20 53.01
N VAL A 7 -18.81 -11.05 53.97
CA VAL A 7 -19.68 -11.41 55.10
C VAL A 7 -19.10 -10.78 56.37
N VAL A 8 -19.95 -10.14 57.16
CA VAL A 8 -19.60 -9.59 58.47
C VAL A 8 -20.28 -10.42 59.54
N SER A 9 -19.48 -10.97 60.47
CA SER A 9 -19.95 -11.80 61.58
C SER A 9 -19.11 -11.50 62.83
N THR A 10 -19.68 -11.72 64.01
CA THR A 10 -18.95 -11.69 65.28
C THR A 10 -18.17 -12.97 65.54
N THR A 11 -18.36 -14.00 64.71
CA THR A 11 -17.67 -15.29 64.81
C THR A 11 -17.05 -15.68 63.47
N VAL A 12 -16.07 -16.57 63.48
CA VAL A 12 -15.40 -17.07 62.26
C VAL A 12 -16.29 -18.00 61.43
N ASN A 13 -17.36 -18.54 62.03
CA ASN A 13 -18.33 -19.37 61.32
C ASN A 13 -19.32 -18.47 60.56
N VAL A 14 -19.44 -18.69 59.26
CA VAL A 14 -20.28 -17.90 58.35
C VAL A 14 -21.43 -18.70 57.76
N ASP A 15 -21.60 -19.97 58.15
CA ASP A 15 -22.69 -20.84 57.68
C ASP A 15 -24.00 -20.63 58.47
N GLY A 16 -23.97 -19.78 59.50
CA GLY A 16 -25.08 -19.50 60.41
C GLY A 16 -25.52 -18.03 60.41
N HIS A 17 -25.85 -17.49 61.59
CA HIS A 17 -26.26 -16.10 61.74
C HIS A 17 -25.10 -15.14 61.46
N VAL A 18 -25.28 -14.25 60.49
CA VAL A 18 -24.32 -13.21 60.09
C VAL A 18 -24.96 -11.84 60.24
N LEU A 19 -24.15 -10.81 60.48
CA LEU A 19 -24.64 -9.45 60.70
C LEU A 19 -25.04 -8.76 59.39
N ALA A 20 -24.26 -8.99 58.33
CA ALA A 20 -24.51 -8.43 57.01
C ALA A 20 -23.76 -9.22 55.93
N VAL A 21 -24.30 -9.17 54.71
CA VAL A 21 -23.69 -9.73 53.50
C VAL A 21 -23.73 -8.67 52.41
N SER A 22 -22.60 -8.45 51.73
CA SER A 22 -22.53 -7.48 50.63
C SER A 22 -23.23 -7.99 49.36
N ASP A 23 -23.43 -7.06 48.42
CA ASP A 23 -23.70 -7.43 47.03
C ASP A 23 -22.55 -8.25 46.43
N ASN A 24 -22.85 -8.88 45.29
CA ASN A 24 -21.89 -9.65 44.53
C ASN A 24 -20.74 -8.80 44.00
N MET A 25 -19.53 -9.14 44.41
CA MET A 25 -18.27 -8.58 43.93
C MET A 25 -17.65 -9.50 42.88
N PHE A 26 -17.21 -8.91 41.77
CA PHE A 26 -16.44 -9.60 40.75
C PHE A 26 -14.98 -9.15 40.82
N VAL A 27 -14.11 -10.02 41.34
CA VAL A 27 -12.68 -9.72 41.52
C VAL A 27 -11.93 -10.15 40.26
N HIS A 28 -11.26 -9.21 39.60
CA HIS A 28 -10.45 -9.45 38.42
C HIS A 28 -9.20 -8.56 38.44
N ASN A 29 -8.07 -9.05 37.92
CA ASN A 29 -6.90 -8.23 37.64
C ASN A 29 -6.83 -7.93 36.13
N ASN A 30 -7.79 -7.13 35.66
CA ASN A 30 -7.91 -6.78 34.25
C ASN A 30 -8.29 -5.30 34.13
N SER A 31 -7.33 -4.47 33.69
CA SER A 31 -7.51 -3.03 33.49
C SER A 31 -8.54 -2.69 32.39
N LYS A 32 -8.91 -3.66 31.55
CA LYS A 32 -9.91 -3.52 30.49
C LYS A 32 -11.31 -4.00 30.91
N HIS A 33 -11.50 -4.52 32.12
CA HIS A 33 -12.83 -4.93 32.56
C HIS A 33 -13.82 -3.75 32.50
N GLY A 34 -15.05 -4.02 32.05
CA GLY A 34 -16.07 -3.00 31.84
C GLY A 34 -15.87 -2.11 30.61
N ARG A 35 -14.68 -2.10 29.98
CA ARG A 35 -14.50 -1.43 28.69
C ARG A 35 -15.06 -2.32 27.59
N ARG A 36 -15.97 -1.77 26.79
CA ARG A 36 -16.34 -2.39 25.51
C ARG A 36 -15.08 -2.55 24.68
N ALA A 37 -14.88 -3.71 24.07
CA ALA A 37 -13.79 -3.92 23.14
C ALA A 37 -13.81 -2.77 22.13
N ARG A 38 -12.72 -1.98 22.06
CA ARG A 38 -12.53 -1.09 20.93
C ARG A 38 -12.43 -2.04 19.74
N ARG A 39 -13.44 -2.00 18.87
CA ARG A 39 -13.34 -2.67 17.55
C ARG A 39 -12.02 -2.17 16.95
N LEU A 40 -11.10 -3.09 16.68
CA LEU A 40 -9.88 -2.78 15.92
C LEU A 40 -10.18 -2.62 14.43
N ASP A 41 -11.43 -2.30 14.08
CA ASP A 41 -11.85 -1.87 12.77
C ASP A 41 -11.91 -0.34 12.80
N PRO A 42 -11.00 0.37 12.11
CA PRO A 42 -11.01 1.83 12.01
C PRO A 42 -12.25 2.40 11.30
N SER A 43 -13.27 1.58 10.99
CA SER A 43 -14.39 1.96 10.13
C SER A 43 -15.76 1.98 10.81
N GLU A 44 -15.89 1.59 12.08
CA GLU A 44 -17.20 1.24 12.67
C GLU A 44 -17.39 1.71 14.13
N GLY A 45 -16.93 2.92 14.48
CA GLY A 45 -17.11 3.43 15.84
C GLY A 45 -16.65 4.87 16.11
N THR A 46 -16.78 5.77 15.14
CA THR A 46 -16.27 7.14 15.26
C THR A 46 -17.38 8.09 15.72
N PRO A 47 -17.39 8.59 16.97
CA PRO A 47 -18.16 9.80 17.28
C PRO A 47 -17.63 10.95 16.40
N PRO A 48 -18.46 11.94 16.01
CA PRO A 48 -18.14 12.96 14.98
C PRO A 48 -16.97 13.91 15.32
N TYR A 49 -16.22 13.62 16.39
CA TYR A 49 -15.03 14.37 16.84
C TYR A 49 -13.75 13.50 16.89
N LEU A 50 -13.82 12.21 16.54
CA LEU A 50 -12.67 11.29 16.41
C LEU A 50 -12.43 10.85 14.97
N GLU A 51 -12.98 11.57 13.99
CA GLU A 51 -12.78 11.38 12.55
C GLU A 51 -11.42 11.92 12.09
N ASN A 52 -10.39 11.70 12.90
CA ASN A 52 -8.98 11.97 12.57
C ASN A 52 -8.18 10.66 12.56
N ALA A 53 -8.79 9.54 12.20
CA ALA A 53 -8.05 8.50 11.48
C ALA A 53 -7.71 9.13 10.12
N ALA A 54 -6.55 9.77 10.07
CA ALA A 54 -6.13 10.57 8.95
C ALA A 54 -6.26 9.73 7.67
N THR A 55 -7.13 10.18 6.76
CA THR A 55 -7.54 9.38 5.59
C THR A 55 -6.34 9.25 4.65
N PRO A 56 -6.02 8.05 4.13
CA PRO A 56 -4.91 7.89 3.22
C PRO A 56 -5.15 8.69 1.94
N CYS A 57 -4.16 9.49 1.55
CA CYS A 57 -4.25 10.37 0.38
C CYS A 57 -3.05 10.16 -0.54
N ILE A 58 -3.24 10.31 -1.85
CA ILE A 58 -2.16 10.29 -2.84
C ILE A 58 -1.80 11.73 -3.18
N LYS A 59 -0.51 12.05 -3.14
CA LYS A 59 0.03 13.36 -3.56
C LYS A 59 0.81 13.27 -4.87
N ALA A 60 1.60 12.20 -5.04
CA ALA A 60 2.41 11.99 -6.24
C ALA A 60 2.66 10.51 -6.50
N ILE A 61 3.02 10.19 -7.75
CA ILE A 61 3.37 8.86 -8.21
C ILE A 61 4.64 8.98 -9.05
N SER A 62 5.67 8.19 -8.73
CA SER A 62 6.96 8.24 -9.40
C SER A 62 7.52 6.83 -9.65
N PRO A 63 7.84 6.47 -10.90
CA PRO A 63 7.50 7.19 -12.13
C PRO A 63 5.99 7.27 -12.36
N SER A 64 5.52 8.30 -13.07
CA SER A 64 4.10 8.49 -13.42
C SER A 64 3.71 7.78 -14.73
N GLU A 65 4.62 7.03 -15.33
CA GLU A 65 4.43 6.31 -16.57
C GLU A 65 5.18 4.98 -16.61
N GLY A 66 4.74 4.06 -17.45
CA GLY A 66 5.38 2.76 -17.65
C GLY A 66 4.70 1.92 -18.72
N TRP A 67 5.35 0.82 -19.09
CA TRP A 67 4.91 -0.01 -20.20
C TRP A 67 3.64 -0.80 -19.91
N THR A 68 2.85 -1.05 -20.96
CA THR A 68 1.67 -1.94 -20.94
C THR A 68 1.96 -3.36 -20.47
N THR A 69 3.22 -3.82 -20.53
CA THR A 69 3.64 -5.12 -20.01
C THR A 69 3.58 -5.22 -18.49
N GLY A 70 3.60 -4.10 -17.78
CA GLY A 70 3.60 -4.09 -16.31
C GLY A 70 4.95 -4.51 -15.71
N GLY A 71 4.97 -4.78 -14.40
CA GLY A 71 6.18 -5.16 -13.67
C GLY A 71 7.16 -4.02 -13.37
N ALA A 72 6.83 -2.77 -13.71
CA ALA A 72 7.60 -1.61 -13.30
C ALA A 72 7.37 -1.29 -11.82
N THR A 73 8.44 -1.01 -11.10
CA THR A 73 8.37 -0.58 -9.69
C THR A 73 8.01 0.89 -9.63
N VAL A 74 6.93 1.20 -8.91
CA VAL A 74 6.41 2.57 -8.74
C VAL A 74 6.31 2.89 -7.26
N ILE A 75 6.72 4.12 -6.91
CA ILE A 75 6.57 4.68 -5.57
C ILE A 75 5.40 5.64 -5.58
N ILE A 76 4.45 5.44 -4.66
CA ILE A 76 3.34 6.35 -4.44
C ILE A 76 3.64 7.11 -3.16
N ILE A 77 3.59 8.43 -3.26
CA ILE A 77 3.88 9.39 -2.20
C ILE A 77 2.57 10.01 -1.75
N GLY A 78 2.37 10.11 -0.44
CA GLY A 78 1.13 10.59 0.15
C GLY A 78 1.21 10.72 1.65
N ASP A 79 0.06 10.61 2.32
CA ASP A 79 -0.02 10.60 3.78
C ASP A 79 -0.87 9.44 4.28
N ASN A 80 -0.63 9.06 5.53
CA ASN A 80 -1.41 8.09 6.30
C ASN A 80 -1.48 6.70 5.68
N PHE A 81 -0.38 6.27 5.07
CA PHE A 81 -0.22 4.90 4.62
C PHE A 81 0.06 3.98 5.80
N PHE A 82 -0.43 2.75 5.70
CA PHE A 82 -0.32 1.72 6.73
C PHE A 82 -0.26 0.34 6.08
N ASP A 83 0.15 -0.65 6.86
CA ASP A 83 0.36 -2.00 6.35
C ASP A 83 -0.95 -2.67 5.91
N GLY A 84 -0.89 -3.40 4.80
CA GLY A 84 -2.05 -4.02 4.17
C GLY A 84 -2.93 -3.08 3.32
N LEU A 85 -2.55 -1.80 3.17
CA LEU A 85 -3.19 -0.90 2.21
C LEU A 85 -2.94 -1.38 0.78
N GLN A 86 -3.99 -1.44 -0.04
CA GLN A 86 -3.93 -1.88 -1.43
C GLN A 86 -4.01 -0.68 -2.36
N VAL A 87 -3.44 -0.84 -3.56
CA VAL A 87 -3.45 0.19 -4.61
C VAL A 87 -4.22 -0.35 -5.80
N VAL A 88 -5.04 0.50 -6.42
CA VAL A 88 -5.88 0.13 -7.55
C VAL A 88 -5.52 0.99 -8.75
N PHE A 89 -5.05 0.35 -9.81
CA PHE A 89 -4.80 0.96 -11.12
C PHE A 89 -6.04 0.78 -12.00
N GLY A 90 -6.87 1.81 -12.09
CA GLY A 90 -8.19 1.76 -12.72
C GLY A 90 -9.11 0.81 -11.97
N THR A 91 -9.17 -0.44 -12.42
CA THR A 91 -9.94 -1.53 -11.79
C THR A 91 -9.07 -2.67 -11.27
N MET A 92 -7.76 -2.65 -11.55
CA MET A 92 -6.85 -3.73 -11.17
C MET A 92 -6.23 -3.46 -9.79
N LEU A 93 -6.46 -4.38 -8.86
CA LEU A 93 -5.94 -4.31 -7.50
C LEU A 93 -4.53 -4.90 -7.43
N VAL A 94 -3.64 -4.19 -6.76
CA VAL A 94 -2.25 -4.56 -6.56
C VAL A 94 -1.89 -4.46 -5.09
N TRP A 95 -1.09 -5.41 -4.62
CA TRP A 95 -0.47 -5.37 -3.30
C TRP A 95 0.55 -4.24 -3.23
N SER A 96 0.54 -3.50 -2.13
CA SER A 96 1.55 -2.49 -1.84
C SER A 96 2.39 -2.90 -0.65
N GLU A 97 3.64 -2.47 -0.68
CA GLU A 97 4.58 -2.64 0.41
C GLU A 97 4.81 -1.28 1.06
N LEU A 98 4.59 -1.22 2.37
CA LEU A 98 4.79 0.00 3.14
C LEU A 98 6.28 0.26 3.33
N ILE A 99 6.76 1.40 2.83
CA ILE A 99 8.12 1.89 3.13
C ILE A 99 8.05 2.81 4.35
N THR A 100 7.17 3.81 4.28
CA THR A 100 6.90 4.76 5.38
C THR A 100 5.42 5.13 5.38
N PRO A 101 4.89 5.76 6.44
CA PRO A 101 3.53 6.32 6.43
C PRO A 101 3.25 7.34 5.31
N HIS A 102 4.27 7.78 4.57
CA HIS A 102 4.15 8.71 3.44
C HIS A 102 4.57 8.11 2.09
N ALA A 103 5.04 6.85 2.06
CA ALA A 103 5.49 6.21 0.82
C ALA A 103 5.18 4.71 0.81
N ILE A 104 4.56 4.24 -0.27
CA ILE A 104 4.35 2.83 -0.57
C ILE A 104 4.98 2.46 -1.91
N ARG A 105 5.46 1.22 -2.01
CA ARG A 105 5.99 0.62 -3.23
C ARG A 105 4.96 -0.32 -3.84
N VAL A 106 4.79 -0.25 -5.15
CA VAL A 106 3.90 -1.14 -5.92
C VAL A 106 4.56 -1.60 -7.22
N GLN A 107 4.07 -2.72 -7.76
CA GLN A 107 4.40 -3.17 -9.11
C GLN A 107 3.22 -2.90 -10.04
N THR A 108 3.46 -2.23 -11.16
CA THR A 108 2.38 -1.94 -12.12
C THR A 108 1.80 -3.22 -12.70
N PRO A 109 0.47 -3.41 -12.73
CA PRO A 109 -0.12 -4.58 -13.34
C PRO A 109 -0.01 -4.51 -14.89
N PRO A 110 0.01 -5.65 -15.60
CA PRO A 110 -0.08 -5.65 -17.06
C PRO A 110 -1.42 -5.09 -17.54
N ARG A 111 -1.41 -4.34 -18.66
CA ARG A 111 -2.60 -3.74 -19.25
C ARG A 111 -2.53 -3.76 -20.78
N HIS A 112 -3.57 -4.24 -21.44
CA HIS A 112 -3.57 -4.36 -22.92
C HIS A 112 -3.75 -3.03 -23.67
N ILE A 113 -4.31 -2.02 -23.03
CA ILE A 113 -4.68 -0.74 -23.66
C ILE A 113 -3.80 0.37 -23.09
N PRO A 114 -3.02 1.08 -23.93
CA PRO A 114 -2.25 2.23 -23.49
C PRO A 114 -3.17 3.40 -23.11
N GLY A 115 -2.64 4.35 -22.33
CA GLY A 115 -3.33 5.56 -21.92
C GLY A 115 -3.33 5.78 -20.41
N VAL A 116 -3.95 6.89 -20.00
CA VAL A 116 -4.03 7.30 -18.60
C VAL A 116 -4.95 6.37 -17.81
N VAL A 117 -4.52 6.00 -16.61
CA VAL A 117 -5.34 5.33 -15.59
C VAL A 117 -5.36 6.15 -14.32
N GLU A 118 -6.50 6.10 -13.64
CA GLU A 118 -6.63 6.61 -12.28
C GLU A 118 -6.04 5.61 -11.29
N VAL A 119 -5.34 6.14 -10.28
CA VAL A 119 -4.76 5.35 -9.20
C VAL A 119 -5.47 5.72 -7.91
N THR A 120 -6.04 4.73 -7.24
CA THR A 120 -6.77 4.89 -5.98
C THR A 120 -6.27 3.90 -4.94
N LEU A 121 -6.71 4.07 -3.69
CA LEU A 121 -6.30 3.20 -2.58
C LEU A 121 -7.50 2.39 -2.08
N SER A 122 -7.26 1.19 -1.55
CA SER A 122 -8.30 0.28 -1.06
C SER A 122 -7.85 -0.43 0.22
N TYR A 123 -8.75 -0.59 1.18
CA TYR A 123 -8.53 -1.40 2.37
C TYR A 123 -9.86 -1.96 2.89
N LYS A 124 -9.93 -3.28 3.15
CA LYS A 124 -11.16 -3.96 3.63
C LYS A 124 -12.42 -3.55 2.84
N SER A 125 -12.33 -3.53 1.51
CA SER A 125 -13.41 -3.12 0.59
C SER A 125 -13.83 -1.64 0.64
N LYS A 126 -13.16 -0.80 1.44
CA LYS A 126 -13.31 0.66 1.41
C LYS A 126 -12.29 1.25 0.46
N GLN A 127 -12.76 2.04 -0.49
CA GLN A 127 -11.93 2.72 -1.48
C GLN A 127 -11.74 4.19 -1.10
N PHE A 128 -10.53 4.71 -1.27
CA PHE A 128 -10.12 6.08 -0.96
C PHE A 128 -9.62 6.81 -2.21
N CYS A 129 -9.41 8.11 -2.11
CA CYS A 129 -8.91 8.97 -3.20
C CYS A 129 -9.78 9.01 -4.47
N LYS A 130 -11.07 8.64 -4.41
CA LYS A 130 -11.98 8.74 -5.58
C LYS A 130 -12.16 10.17 -6.10
N GLY A 131 -12.15 11.16 -5.21
CA GLY A 131 -12.30 12.57 -5.58
C GLY A 131 -10.98 13.25 -6.00
N ALA A 132 -9.84 12.63 -5.71
CA ALA A 132 -8.51 13.14 -6.05
C ALA A 132 -7.58 11.94 -6.36
N PRO A 133 -7.84 11.20 -7.45
CA PRO A 133 -7.04 10.04 -7.80
C PRO A 133 -5.67 10.48 -8.29
N GLY A 134 -4.66 9.63 -8.03
CA GLY A 134 -3.39 9.72 -8.73
C GLY A 134 -3.58 9.37 -10.21
N ARG A 135 -2.60 9.71 -11.05
CA ARG A 135 -2.63 9.37 -12.48
C ARG A 135 -1.36 8.64 -12.86
N PHE A 136 -1.51 7.57 -13.62
CA PHE A 136 -0.41 6.81 -14.18
C PHE A 136 -0.66 6.59 -15.68
N VAL A 137 0.38 6.71 -16.51
CA VAL A 137 0.26 6.59 -17.96
C VAL A 137 0.85 5.27 -18.42
N TYR A 138 0.02 4.41 -19.02
CA TYR A 138 0.51 3.23 -19.71
C TYR A 138 0.94 3.57 -21.13
N THR A 139 2.22 3.38 -21.45
CA THR A 139 2.75 3.50 -22.81
C THR A 139 2.76 2.13 -23.48
N GLY A 140 2.26 2.08 -24.71
CA GLY A 140 2.29 0.86 -25.51
C GLY A 140 3.72 0.55 -25.93
N GLU A 141 4.12 -0.72 -25.87
CA GLU A 141 5.38 -1.12 -26.48
C GLU A 141 5.31 -0.85 -28.00
N LEU A 142 6.33 -0.17 -28.53
CA LEU A 142 6.64 -0.27 -29.95
C LEU A 142 7.03 -1.73 -30.19
N LYS A 143 6.06 -2.58 -30.53
CA LYS A 143 6.39 -3.89 -31.09
C LYS A 143 7.38 -3.63 -32.22
N PRO A 144 8.61 -4.18 -32.20
CA PRO A 144 9.41 -4.21 -33.40
C PRO A 144 8.56 -4.98 -34.40
N LEU A 145 7.98 -4.26 -35.36
CA LEU A 145 7.30 -4.87 -36.49
C LEU A 145 8.30 -5.85 -37.08
N SER A 146 8.05 -7.15 -36.92
CA SER A 146 8.78 -8.22 -37.60
C SER A 146 8.64 -8.15 -39.13
N HIS A 147 8.04 -7.08 -39.66
CA HIS A 147 7.95 -6.75 -41.09
C HIS A 147 8.34 -5.29 -41.39
N THR A 148 9.18 -4.64 -40.56
CA THR A 148 9.78 -3.35 -40.95
C THR A 148 11.16 -3.14 -40.31
N LEU A 149 12.12 -3.98 -40.72
CA LEU A 149 13.56 -3.68 -40.61
C LEU A 149 13.94 -2.33 -41.27
N SER A 150 13.02 -1.63 -41.94
CA SER A 150 13.25 -0.34 -42.59
C SER A 150 13.33 0.87 -41.63
N CYS A 151 12.74 0.84 -40.43
CA CYS A 151 12.70 2.05 -39.59
C CYS A 151 13.90 2.18 -38.63
N PHE A 152 14.46 1.06 -38.15
CA PHE A 152 15.66 1.09 -37.29
C PHE A 152 16.94 1.41 -38.09
N LEU A 153 16.99 1.01 -39.36
CA LEU A 153 18.06 1.42 -40.28
C LEU A 153 18.01 2.92 -40.60
N ALA A 154 16.84 3.56 -40.59
CA ALA A 154 16.71 4.99 -40.87
C ALA A 154 17.30 5.88 -39.74
N LEU A 155 17.25 5.43 -38.48
CA LEU A 155 17.85 6.19 -37.36
C LEU A 155 19.38 6.01 -37.30
N ILE A 156 19.90 4.87 -37.77
CA ILE A 156 21.36 4.62 -37.87
C ILE A 156 21.95 5.32 -39.12
N LEU A 157 21.19 5.51 -40.20
CA LEU A 157 21.65 6.18 -41.43
C LEU A 157 21.61 7.72 -41.41
N LEU A 158 20.96 8.34 -40.42
CA LEU A 158 20.88 9.82 -40.29
C LEU A 158 21.83 10.42 -39.26
N LEU A 159 22.63 9.61 -38.56
CA LEU A 159 23.74 10.11 -37.75
C LEU A 159 24.94 10.33 -38.69
N PRO A 160 25.47 11.55 -38.85
CA PRO A 160 26.69 11.75 -39.60
C PRO A 160 27.82 11.02 -38.87
N PHE A 161 28.31 9.95 -39.50
CA PHE A 161 29.54 9.29 -39.15
C PHE A 161 30.68 10.32 -39.19
N SER A 162 31.18 10.72 -38.03
CA SER A 162 32.52 11.30 -37.88
C SER A 162 33.22 10.57 -36.74
N LEU A 163 33.44 9.27 -36.94
CA LEU A 163 34.47 8.54 -36.24
C LEU A 163 35.52 8.18 -37.29
N SER A 164 36.52 9.05 -37.36
CA SER A 164 37.77 8.89 -38.09
C SER A 164 38.46 7.61 -37.59
N LEU A 165 38.39 6.55 -38.37
CA LEU A 165 39.30 5.40 -38.26
C LEU A 165 40.35 5.57 -39.36
N ASP A 166 41.41 6.31 -39.05
CA ASP A 166 42.67 6.22 -39.78
C ASP A 166 43.68 5.47 -38.92
N GLY A 167 44.22 4.40 -39.48
CA GLY A 167 45.27 3.60 -38.85
C GLY A 167 45.25 2.12 -39.19
N ALA A 168 44.82 1.74 -40.40
CA ALA A 168 45.01 0.39 -40.90
C ALA A 168 46.51 0.10 -41.12
N CYS A 169 46.97 -0.93 -40.43
CA CYS A 169 48.20 -1.66 -40.66
C CYS A 169 48.37 -2.00 -42.15
N ARG A 170 49.56 -1.75 -42.73
CA ARG A 170 50.04 -2.46 -43.92
C ARG A 170 51.52 -2.87 -43.78
N PRO A 171 51.92 -3.96 -44.47
CA PRO A 171 53.18 -4.69 -44.24
C PRO A 171 54.23 -4.49 -45.36
N GLU A 172 55.51 -4.70 -45.03
CA GLU A 172 56.70 -5.06 -45.87
C GLU A 172 57.98 -4.64 -45.09
N SER A 173 59.16 -5.25 -45.14
CA SER A 173 59.76 -6.36 -45.89
C SER A 173 61.08 -6.77 -45.18
N THR A 174 61.55 -7.97 -45.47
CA THR A 174 62.91 -8.52 -45.24
C THR A 174 64.07 -7.52 -45.41
N HIS A 175 64.99 -7.46 -44.44
CA HIS A 175 66.39 -7.88 -44.58
C HIS A 175 67.08 -8.02 -43.20
#